data_AF-A0A412J3S3-F1
#
_entry.id   AF-A0A412J3S3-F1
#
_cell.length_a   1.000
_cell.length_b   1.000
_cell.length_c   1.000
_cell.angle_alpha   90.00
_cell.angle_beta   90.00
_cell.angle_gamma   90.00
#
_symmetry.space_group_name_H-M   'P 1'
#
loop_
_entity.id
_entity.type
_entity.pdbx_description
1 polymer ?
#
loop_
_entity_poly.entity_id
_entity_poly.type
_entity_poly.pdbx_seq_one_letter_code
_entity_poly.pdbx_strand_id
1 'polypeptide(L)' 'MAKILGVSKGAAYSLVKENTFKSIKIGKSIRINKESFDKWFYSEE' A
#
# COMPACT_ATOMS: atom_id res chain seq x y z
N MET A 1 -4.81 4.80 1.24
CA MET A 1 -3.40 4.80 0.80
C MET A 1 -3.03 5.96 -0.09
N ALA A 2 -3.73 6.21 -1.21
CA ALA A 2 -3.48 7.39 -2.04
C ALA A 2 -3.37 8.71 -1.24
N LYS A 3 -4.24 8.91 -0.25
CA LYS A 3 -4.23 10.11 0.61
C LYS A 3 -3.12 10.13 1.69
N ILE A 4 -2.57 8.97 2.03
CA ILE A 4 -1.50 8.82 3.05
C ILE A 4 -0.12 8.97 2.39
N LEU A 5 0.07 8.35 1.21
CA LEU A 5 1.28 8.53 0.40
C LEU A 5 1.27 9.82 -0.45
N GLY A 6 0.13 10.50 -0.57
CA GLY A 6 -0.04 11.59 -1.54
C GLY A 6 -0.01 11.15 -3.01
N VAL A 7 0.00 9.85 -3.29
CA VAL A 7 0.07 9.29 -4.65
C VAL A 7 -1.30 9.09 -5.29
N SER A 8 -1.36 9.15 -6.61
CA SER A 8 -2.56 8.80 -7.38
C SER A 8 -3.03 7.37 -7.11
N LYS A 9 -4.34 7.12 -7.20
CA LYS A 9 -4.93 5.77 -7.00
C LYS A 9 -4.21 4.70 -7.83
N GLY A 10 -3.87 5.00 -9.09
CA GLY A 10 -3.13 4.08 -9.97
C GLY A 10 -1.77 3.67 -9.42
N ALA A 11 -0.98 4.63 -8.92
CA ALA A 11 0.31 4.35 -8.30
C ALA A 11 0.16 3.49 -7.02
N ALA A 12 -0.86 3.76 -6.20
CA ALA A 12 -1.16 2.90 -5.05
C ALA A 12 -1.52 1.47 -5.46
N TYR A 13 -2.21 1.27 -6.59
CA TYR A 13 -2.49 -0.07 -7.15
C TYR A 13 -1.23 -0.74 -7.73
N SER A 14 -0.34 0.02 -8.38
CA SER A 14 0.95 -0.50 -8.87
C SER A 14 1.84 -0.97 -7.72
N LEU A 15 1.96 -0.19 -6.64
CA LEU A 15 2.72 -0.57 -5.44
C LEU A 15 2.18 -1.85 -4.80
N VAL A 16 0.86 -2.00 -4.75
CA VAL A 16 0.23 -3.25 -4.31
C VAL A 16 0.58 -4.41 -5.24
N LYS A 17 0.64 -4.16 -6.55
CA LYS A 17 0.98 -5.16 -7.57
C LYS A 17 2.46 -5.56 -7.52
N GLU A 18 3.34 -4.64 -7.14
CA GLU A 18 4.78 -4.87 -6.94
C GLU A 18 5.09 -5.68 -5.67
N ASN A 19 4.07 -6.04 -4.87
CA ASN A 19 4.22 -6.87 -3.67
C ASN A 19 5.18 -6.29 -2.61
N THR A 20 5.38 -4.97 -2.61
CA THR A 20 6.32 -4.29 -1.72
C THR A 20 5.88 -4.34 -0.24
N PHE A 21 4.61 -4.60 0.01
CA PHE A 21 4.04 -4.75 1.35
C PHE A 21 2.83 -5.70 1.36
N LYS A 22 2.52 -6.27 2.54
CA LYS A 22 1.37 -7.16 2.71
C LYS A 22 0.04 -6.45 2.44
N SER A 23 -0.51 -6.72 1.28
CA SER A 23 -1.85 -6.28 0.86
C SER A 23 -2.78 -7.47 0.70
N ILE A 24 -4.02 -7.30 1.13
CA ILE A 24 -5.07 -8.31 1.09
C ILE A 24 -6.22 -7.74 0.27
N LYS A 25 -6.54 -8.40 -0.84
CA LYS A 25 -7.71 -8.07 -1.63
C LYS A 25 -8.93 -8.77 -1.02
N ILE A 26 -9.88 -7.98 -0.51
CA ILE A 26 -11.13 -8.48 0.05
C ILE A 26 -12.26 -7.99 -0.87
N GLY A 27 -12.74 -8.91 -1.73
CA GLY A 27 -13.74 -8.62 -2.75
C GLY A 27 -13.24 -7.60 -3.79
N LYS A 28 -13.91 -6.44 -3.88
CA LYS A 28 -13.53 -5.31 -4.74
C LYS A 28 -12.58 -4.31 -4.06
N SER A 29 -12.37 -4.44 -2.75
CA SER A 29 -11.54 -3.50 -1.98
C SER A 29 -10.18 -4.10 -1.68
N ILE A 30 -9.11 -3.32 -1.87
CA ILE A 30 -7.78 -3.69 -1.40
C ILE A 30 -7.60 -3.09 0.00
N ARG A 31 -7.35 -3.96 0.97
CA ARG A 31 -6.91 -3.56 2.32
C ARG A 31 -5.42 -3.85 2.41
N ILE A 32 -4.72 -3.00 3.14
CA ILE A 32 -3.29 -3.14 3.32
C ILE A 32 -3.04 -3.23 4.80
N ASN A 33 -2.15 -4.14 5.21
CA ASN A 33 -1.78 -4.21 6.61
C ASN A 33 -1.00 -2.95 6.94
N LYS A 34 -1.55 -2.13 7.85
CA LYS A 34 -0.97 -0.86 8.25
C LYS A 34 0.44 -1.06 8.83
N GLU A 35 0.68 -2.13 9.57
CA GLU A 35 1.98 -2.40 10.20
C GLU A 35 3.07 -2.76 9.18
N SER A 36 2.75 -3.60 8.18
CA SER A 36 3.68 -3.85 7.07
C SER A 36 3.90 -2.61 6.21
N PHE A 37 2.85 -1.79 6.03
CA PHE A 37 2.95 -0.55 5.29
C PHE A 37 3.83 0.47 6.01
N ASP A 38 3.61 0.68 7.31
CA ASP A 38 4.43 1.54 8.18
C ASP A 38 5.90 1.07 8.15
N LYS A 39 6.17 -0.23 8.35
CA LYS A 39 7.55 -0.75 8.30
C LYS A 39 8.24 -0.45 6.97
N TRP A 40 7.53 -0.59 5.85
CA TRP A 40 8.09 -0.26 4.55
C TRP A 40 8.29 1.26 4.41
N PHE A 41 7.32 2.07 4.81
CA PHE A 41 7.36 3.53 4.71
C PHE A 41 8.46 4.16 5.58
N TYR A 42 8.62 3.68 6.81
CA TYR A 42 9.66 4.12 7.74
C TYR A 42 11.02 3.44 7.50
N SER A 43 11.10 2.38 6.68
CA SER A 43 12.39 1.80 6.30
C SER A 43 13.12 2.64 5.25
N GLU A 44 12.46 3.65 4.66
CA GLU A 44 13.05 4.64 3.76
C GLU A 44 13.39 5.98 4.46
N GLU A 45 13.32 6.08 5.80
CA GLU A 45 13.82 7.23 6.58
C GLU A 45 15.22 7.01 7.18
#